data_AF-A0A920GGG1-F1
#
_entry.id   AF-A0A920GGG1-F1
#
_cell.length_a   1.000
_cell.length_b   1.000
_cell.length_c   1.000
_cell.angle_alpha   90.00
_cell.angle_beta   90.00
_cell.angle_gamma   90.00
#
_symmetry.space_group_name_H-M   'P 1'
#
loop_
_entity.id
_entity.type
_entity.pdbx_description
1 polymer ?
#
loop_
_entity_poly.entity_id
_entity_poly.type
_entity_poly.pdbx_seq_one_letter_code
_entity_poly.pdbx_strand_id
1 'polypeptide(L)'
;MCHRDFRTGNFLIEDGKCTALLDWEFAGWSDRHEDIGWLCARCWRFGNDQLPVGGLGTFSTFQKAYEDASGQSLNVTAIGYWQVMAEIRWAVIALQQAARNNSGQELSLELALSGYLVPEMEMNMLNLIDEIEQGIWADLDS
;
A
#
# COMPACT_ATOMS: atom_id res chain seq x y z
N MET A 1 -7.23 -12.53 9.44
CA MET A 1 -6.39 -11.56 10.16
C MET A 1 -5.54 -10.87 9.12
N CYS A 2 -5.43 -9.55 9.20
CA CYS A 2 -4.63 -8.69 8.32
C CYS A 2 -3.47 -8.12 9.13
N HIS A 3 -2.31 -8.01 8.52
CA HIS A 3 -1.09 -7.44 9.10
C HIS A 3 -1.22 -5.93 9.30
N ARG A 4 -1.91 -5.25 8.37
CA ARG A 4 -2.07 -3.79 8.30
C ARG A 4 -0.79 -2.98 8.13
N ASP A 5 0.35 -3.62 7.91
CA ASP A 5 1.54 -2.99 7.35
C ASP A 5 2.24 -3.97 6.40
N PHE A 6 1.44 -4.65 5.57
CA PHE A 6 1.92 -5.67 4.64
C PHE A 6 2.60 -5.03 3.43
N ARG A 7 3.88 -4.68 3.56
CA ARG A 7 4.68 -4.03 2.51
C ARG A 7 6.09 -4.59 2.44
N THR A 8 6.77 -4.35 1.33
CA THR A 8 8.08 -4.91 1.02
C THR A 8 9.17 -4.57 2.03
N GLY A 9 9.07 -3.44 2.72
CA GLY A 9 9.96 -3.07 3.82
C GLY A 9 9.89 -3.98 5.05
N ASN A 10 8.83 -4.80 5.18
CA ASN A 10 8.60 -5.70 6.30
C ASN A 10 8.82 -7.18 5.95
N PHE A 11 9.33 -7.47 4.75
CA PHE A 11 9.62 -8.83 4.30
C PHE A 11 11.09 -9.15 4.55
N LEU A 12 11.37 -10.20 5.31
CA LEU A 12 12.73 -10.74 5.44
C LEU A 12 12.97 -11.74 4.31
N ILE A 13 13.95 -11.48 3.45
CA ILE A 13 14.27 -12.31 2.29
C ILE A 13 15.65 -12.97 2.47
N GLU A 14 15.71 -14.28 2.27
CA GLU A 14 16.94 -15.07 2.23
C GLU A 14 16.91 -15.97 1.00
N ASP A 15 17.95 -15.92 0.16
CA ASP A 15 18.07 -16.70 -1.07
C ASP A 15 16.84 -16.66 -1.99
N GLY A 16 16.23 -15.47 -2.10
CA GLY A 16 15.05 -15.24 -2.95
C GLY A 16 13.74 -15.77 -2.36
N LYS A 17 13.71 -16.16 -1.08
CA LYS A 17 12.51 -16.62 -0.37
C LYS A 17 12.18 -15.69 0.78
N CYS A 18 10.90 -15.40 0.97
CA CYS A 18 10.42 -14.74 2.18
C CYS A 18 10.49 -15.72 3.35
N THR A 19 11.34 -15.41 4.33
CA THR A 19 11.56 -16.24 5.52
C THR A 19 10.81 -15.74 6.75
N ALA A 20 10.49 -14.43 6.80
CA ALA A 20 9.66 -13.85 7.85
C ALA A 20 8.90 -12.61 7.37
N LEU A 21 7.75 -12.38 8.01
CA LEU A 21 7.04 -11.09 8.00
C LEU A 21 7.26 -10.43 9.36
N LEU A 22 7.74 -9.20 9.33
CA LEU A 22 8.08 -8.40 10.51
C LEU A 22 6.97 -7.39 10.81
N ASP A 23 7.02 -6.79 12.00
CA ASP A 23 6.21 -5.60 12.34
C ASP A 23 4.68 -5.81 12.43
N TRP A 24 4.27 -6.74 13.30
CA TRP A 24 2.86 -7.10 13.52
C TRP A 24 2.09 -6.14 14.45
N GLU A 25 2.61 -4.95 14.76
CA GLU A 25 2.03 -4.09 15.79
C GLU A 25 0.63 -3.56 15.46
N PHE A 26 0.25 -3.56 14.18
CA PHE A 26 -1.07 -3.13 13.69
C PHE A 26 -2.03 -4.28 13.36
N ALA A 27 -1.63 -5.53 13.59
CA ALA A 27 -2.39 -6.69 13.15
C ALA A 27 -3.81 -6.74 13.73
N GLY A 28 -4.79 -7.11 12.90
CA GLY A 28 -6.19 -7.11 13.31
C GLY A 28 -7.13 -7.86 12.36
N TRP A 29 -8.42 -7.87 12.71
CA TRP A 29 -9.47 -8.41 11.83
C TRP A 29 -9.94 -7.34 10.86
N SER A 30 -10.01 -7.71 9.58
CA SER A 30 -10.49 -6.86 8.51
C SER A 30 -10.80 -7.69 7.26
N ASP A 31 -11.19 -7.00 6.20
CA ASP A 31 -11.20 -7.57 4.85
C ASP A 31 -9.76 -7.90 4.41
N ARG A 32 -9.57 -9.07 3.79
CA ARG A 32 -8.26 -9.53 3.30
C ARG A 32 -7.64 -8.58 2.27
N HIS A 33 -8.49 -7.84 1.55
CA HIS A 33 -8.07 -6.90 0.53
C HIS A 33 -7.43 -5.64 1.15
N GLU A 34 -7.54 -5.39 2.47
CA GLU A 34 -6.83 -4.29 3.15
C GLU A 34 -5.31 -4.45 3.00
N ASP A 35 -4.76 -5.64 3.29
CA ASP A 35 -3.32 -5.90 3.15
C ASP A 35 -2.87 -5.86 1.68
N ILE A 36 -3.70 -6.35 0.77
CA ILE A 36 -3.39 -6.33 -0.67
C ILE A 36 -3.40 -4.90 -1.20
N GLY A 37 -4.40 -4.10 -0.81
CA GLY A 37 -4.48 -2.68 -1.16
C GLY A 37 -3.32 -1.89 -0.57
N TRP A 38 -2.90 -2.19 0.66
CA TRP A 38 -1.70 -1.60 1.25
C TRP A 38 -0.44 -1.97 0.46
N LEU A 39 -0.21 -3.25 0.18
CA LEU A 39 0.94 -3.69 -0.62
C LEU A 39 0.96 -3.04 -2.01
N CYS A 40 -0.22 -2.82 -2.61
CA CYS A 40 -0.33 -2.33 -3.97
C CYS A 40 -0.40 -0.81 -4.11
N ALA A 41 -0.60 -0.07 -3.01
CA ALA A 41 -0.72 1.40 -3.08
C ALA A 41 0.57 2.03 -3.62
N ARG A 42 0.42 3.11 -4.40
CA ARG A 42 1.52 3.73 -5.17
C ARG A 42 2.66 4.19 -4.26
N CYS A 43 2.33 4.72 -3.09
CA CYS A 43 3.32 5.11 -2.07
C CYS A 43 4.25 3.97 -1.60
N TRP A 44 3.90 2.70 -1.80
CA TRP A 44 4.71 1.54 -1.43
C TRP A 44 5.42 0.86 -2.61
N ARG A 45 5.38 1.46 -3.80
CA ARG A 45 6.08 0.97 -4.99
C ARG A 45 7.49 1.52 -5.17
N PHE A 46 7.91 2.45 -4.30
CA PHE A 46 9.26 3.05 -4.30
C PHE A 46 9.69 3.60 -5.67
N GLY A 47 8.76 4.24 -6.39
CA GLY A 47 8.99 4.83 -7.71
C GLY A 47 8.90 3.84 -8.88
N ASN A 48 8.66 2.56 -8.62
CA ASN A 48 8.45 1.56 -9.65
C ASN A 48 6.95 1.37 -9.96
N ASP A 49 6.33 2.44 -10.45
CA ASP A 49 4.86 2.53 -10.62
C ASP A 49 4.28 1.44 -11.53
N GLN A 50 5.09 0.91 -12.46
CA GLN A 50 4.74 -0.16 -13.40
C GLN A 50 4.65 -1.55 -12.75
N LEU A 51 5.16 -1.72 -11.53
CA LEU A 51 5.09 -2.96 -10.77
C LEU A 51 4.21 -2.75 -9.54
N PRO A 52 2.89 -2.98 -9.66
CA PRO A 52 1.92 -2.60 -8.62
C PRO A 52 2.17 -3.30 -7.30
N VAL A 53 2.73 -4.51 -7.28
CA VAL A 53 2.93 -5.29 -6.07
C VAL A 53 4.20 -4.84 -5.34
N GLY A 54 4.09 -3.77 -4.54
CA GLY A 54 5.19 -3.21 -3.76
C GLY A 54 6.42 -2.80 -4.56
N GLY A 55 6.27 -2.56 -5.86
CA GLY A 55 7.38 -2.26 -6.77
C GLY A 55 8.17 -3.49 -7.24
N LEU A 56 7.67 -4.72 -7.00
CA LEU A 56 8.41 -5.97 -7.25
C LEU A 56 7.87 -6.81 -8.41
N GLY A 57 6.58 -6.72 -8.73
CA GLY A 57 5.97 -7.57 -9.75
C GLY A 57 4.60 -7.12 -10.21
N THR A 58 4.07 -7.85 -11.19
CA THR A 58 2.74 -7.65 -11.76
C THR A 58 1.67 -8.17 -10.80
N PHE A 59 0.52 -7.50 -10.79
CA PHE A 59 -0.63 -7.91 -10.01
C PHE A 59 -1.20 -9.24 -10.49
N SER A 60 -1.25 -9.49 -11.80
CA SER A 60 -1.67 -10.78 -12.38
C SER A 60 -0.88 -11.97 -11.82
N THR A 61 0.44 -11.83 -11.63
CA THR A 61 1.29 -12.87 -11.05
C THR A 61 0.95 -13.08 -9.58
N PHE A 62 0.79 -11.99 -8.82
CA PHE A 62 0.43 -12.03 -7.41
C PHE A 62 -0.97 -12.61 -7.19
N GLN A 63 -1.97 -12.15 -7.94
CA GLN A 63 -3.35 -12.63 -7.89
C GLN A 63 -3.39 -14.13 -8.08
N LYS A 64 -2.78 -14.64 -9.16
CA LYS A 64 -2.75 -16.08 -9.40
C LYS A 64 -2.16 -16.86 -8.22
N ALA A 65 -1.00 -16.43 -7.73
CA ALA A 65 -0.35 -17.10 -6.60
C ALA A 65 -1.19 -17.03 -5.31
N TYR A 66 -1.84 -15.89 -5.04
CA TYR A 66 -2.70 -15.69 -3.88
C TYR A 66 -3.95 -16.57 -3.96
N GLU A 67 -4.63 -16.59 -5.10
CA GLU A 67 -5.85 -17.37 -5.32
C GLU A 67 -5.54 -18.89 -5.26
N ASP A 68 -4.43 -19.33 -5.85
CA ASP A 68 -3.95 -20.71 -5.78
C ASP A 68 -3.65 -21.15 -4.33
N ALA A 69 -3.00 -20.29 -3.54
CA ALA A 69 -2.63 -20.60 -2.16
C ALA A 69 -3.81 -20.53 -1.18
N SER A 70 -4.75 -19.60 -1.41
CA SER A 70 -5.90 -19.37 -0.52
C SER A 70 -7.16 -20.15 -0.89
N GLY A 71 -7.27 -20.61 -2.15
CA GLY A 71 -8.48 -21.21 -2.71
C GLY A 71 -9.64 -20.21 -2.84
N GLN A 72 -9.34 -18.92 -2.93
CA GLN A 72 -10.33 -17.84 -2.92
C GLN A 72 -10.02 -16.80 -3.99
N SER A 73 -11.00 -16.45 -4.80
CA SER A 73 -10.87 -15.37 -5.78
C SER A 73 -10.78 -14.00 -5.12
N LEU A 74 -9.98 -13.11 -5.71
CA LEU A 74 -9.87 -11.72 -5.30
C LEU A 74 -10.95 -10.85 -5.95
N ASN A 75 -11.44 -9.88 -5.18
CA ASN A 75 -12.30 -8.82 -5.68
C ASN A 75 -11.43 -7.59 -6.02
N VAL A 76 -11.12 -7.41 -7.30
CA VAL A 76 -10.25 -6.33 -7.80
C VAL A 76 -10.81 -4.94 -7.49
N THR A 77 -12.14 -4.76 -7.55
CA THR A 77 -12.78 -3.49 -7.19
C THR A 77 -12.59 -3.17 -5.70
N ALA A 78 -12.67 -4.19 -4.83
CA ALA A 78 -12.39 -4.00 -3.41
C ALA A 78 -10.92 -3.56 -3.18
N ILE A 79 -9.97 -4.08 -3.96
CA ILE A 79 -8.56 -3.67 -3.88
C ILE A 79 -8.36 -2.21 -4.27
N GLY A 80 -9.08 -1.71 -5.29
CA GLY A 80 -9.08 -0.29 -5.64
C GLY A 80 -9.52 0.59 -4.46
N TYR A 81 -10.64 0.23 -3.82
CA TYR A 81 -11.11 0.89 -2.59
C TYR A 81 -10.04 0.85 -1.48
N TRP A 82 -9.42 -0.30 -1.24
CA TRP A 82 -8.40 -0.43 -0.19
C TRP A 82 -7.09 0.31 -0.50
N GLN A 83 -6.74 0.53 -1.78
CA GLN A 83 -5.64 1.42 -2.16
C GLN A 83 -5.95 2.88 -1.82
N VAL A 84 -7.18 3.35 -2.08
CA VAL A 84 -7.61 4.70 -1.64
C VAL A 84 -7.49 4.81 -0.13
N MET A 85 -7.98 3.82 0.62
CA MET A 85 -7.87 3.82 2.08
C MET A 85 -6.42 3.77 2.59
N ALA A 86 -5.53 3.06 1.87
CA ALA A 86 -4.10 3.02 2.17
C ALA A 86 -3.46 4.41 2.02
N GLU A 87 -3.72 5.10 0.91
CA GLU A 87 -3.21 6.45 0.65
C GLU A 87 -3.75 7.46 1.67
N ILE A 88 -5.04 7.39 2.03
CA ILE A 88 -5.63 8.25 3.08
C ILE A 88 -4.87 8.05 4.40
N ARG A 89 -4.69 6.79 4.81
CA ARG A 89 -4.03 6.46 6.07
C ARG A 89 -2.58 6.94 6.08
N TRP A 90 -1.86 6.73 4.99
CA TRP A 90 -0.47 7.16 4.88
C TRP A 90 -0.34 8.69 4.81
N ALA A 91 -1.23 9.40 4.11
CA ALA A 91 -1.26 10.85 4.09
C ALA A 91 -1.48 11.45 5.50
N VAL A 92 -2.38 10.88 6.29
CA VAL A 92 -2.59 11.29 7.70
C VAL A 92 -1.31 11.08 8.52
N ILE A 93 -0.65 9.92 8.38
CA ILE A 93 0.60 9.63 9.08
C ILE A 93 1.70 10.60 8.64
N ALA A 94 1.83 10.86 7.35
CA ALA A 94 2.81 11.80 6.78
C ALA A 94 2.62 13.23 7.33
N LEU A 95 1.38 13.71 7.43
CA LEU A 95 1.06 14.99 8.05
C LEU A 95 1.43 15.01 9.55
N GLN A 96 1.17 13.93 10.27
CA GLN A 96 1.56 13.81 11.69
C GLN A 96 3.09 13.77 11.86
N GLN A 97 3.82 13.11 10.96
CA GLN A 97 5.28 13.11 10.94
C GLN A 97 5.82 14.53 10.71
N ALA A 98 5.32 15.24 9.69
CA ALA A 98 5.73 16.61 9.41
C ALA A 98 5.40 17.57 10.57
N ALA A 99 4.25 17.40 11.22
CA ALA A 99 3.86 18.21 12.37
C ALA A 99 4.81 18.02 13.57
N ARG A 100 5.28 16.79 13.84
CA ARG A 100 6.26 16.50 14.90
C ARG A 100 7.62 17.14 14.63
N ASN A 101 8.06 17.18 13.37
CA ASN A 101 9.27 17.90 12.98
C ASN A 101 9.11 19.42 13.16
N ASN A 102 8.02 19.98 12.62
CA ASN A 102 7.80 21.43 12.60
C ASN A 102 7.57 22.01 14.00
N SER A 103 7.06 21.21 14.94
CA SER A 103 6.92 21.61 16.34
C SER A 103 8.25 21.56 17.12
N GLY A 104 9.30 20.96 16.55
CA GLY A 104 10.58 20.71 17.22
C GLY A 104 10.53 19.56 18.23
N GLN A 105 9.43 18.81 18.30
CA GLN A 105 9.32 17.62 19.16
C GLN A 105 10.32 16.54 18.73
N GLU A 106 10.51 16.38 17.42
CA GLU A 106 11.46 15.44 16.84
C GLU A 106 12.05 16.02 15.55
N LEU A 107 13.27 16.57 15.63
CA LEU A 107 13.97 17.13 14.47
C LEU A 107 14.56 16.01 13.63
N SER A 108 13.88 15.67 12.53
CA SER A 108 14.28 14.61 11.61
C SER A 108 14.00 15.02 10.17
N LEU A 109 15.02 14.92 9.32
CA LEU A 109 14.89 15.22 7.89
C LEU A 109 13.87 14.28 7.22
N GLU A 110 13.84 13.01 7.61
CA GLU A 110 12.86 12.03 7.09
C GLU A 110 11.43 12.49 7.40
N LEU A 111 11.14 12.81 8.67
CA LEU A 111 9.81 13.25 9.08
C LEU A 111 9.38 14.55 8.39
N ALA A 112 10.33 15.47 8.16
CA ALA A 112 10.09 16.69 7.42
C ALA A 112 9.73 16.42 5.95
N LEU A 113 10.44 15.48 5.32
CA LEU A 113 10.23 15.12 3.91
C LEU A 113 8.94 14.33 3.68
N SER A 114 8.48 13.52 4.64
CA SER A 114 7.22 12.77 4.53
C SER A 114 6.02 13.67 4.21
N GLY A 115 5.96 14.88 4.78
CA GLY A 115 4.88 15.84 4.51
C GLY A 115 4.79 16.29 3.05
N TYR A 116 5.89 16.24 2.29
CA TYR A 116 5.91 16.61 0.87
C TYR A 116 5.31 15.55 -0.05
N LEU A 117 5.09 14.34 0.45
CA LEU A 117 4.49 13.25 -0.31
C LEU A 117 2.96 13.39 -0.41
N VAL A 118 2.34 14.17 0.49
CA VAL A 118 0.87 14.27 0.64
C VAL A 118 0.16 14.76 -0.64
N PRO A 119 0.62 15.80 -1.36
CA PRO A 119 -0.04 16.25 -2.58
C PRO A 119 -0.06 15.18 -3.68
N GLU A 120 0.98 14.36 -3.76
CA GLU A 120 1.06 13.25 -4.73
C GLU A 120 0.07 12.13 -4.36
N MET A 121 -0.04 11.80 -3.07
CA MET A 121 -1.05 10.84 -2.59
C MET A 121 -2.47 11.36 -2.84
N GLU A 122 -2.72 12.65 -2.59
CA GLU A 122 -4.02 13.28 -2.85
C GLU A 122 -4.42 13.16 -4.32
N MET A 123 -3.51 13.51 -5.23
CA MET A 123 -3.75 13.37 -6.67
C MET A 123 -4.00 11.90 -7.06
N ASN A 124 -3.21 10.97 -6.52
CA ASN A 124 -3.39 9.55 -6.78
C ASN A 124 -4.76 9.04 -6.30
N MET A 125 -5.18 9.44 -5.10
CA MET A 125 -6.49 9.07 -4.56
C MET A 125 -7.64 9.59 -5.43
N LEU A 126 -7.56 10.85 -5.90
CA LEU A 126 -8.60 11.42 -6.75
C LEU A 126 -8.72 10.66 -8.08
N ASN A 127 -7.60 10.31 -8.70
CA ASN A 127 -7.59 9.51 -9.93
C ASN A 127 -8.19 8.12 -9.69
N LEU A 128 -7.78 7.44 -8.61
CA LEU A 128 -8.33 6.12 -8.24
C LEU A 128 -9.83 6.18 -7.99
N ILE A 129 -10.32 7.21 -7.29
CA ILE A 129 -11.74 7.40 -7.03
C ILE A 129 -12.50 7.60 -8.34
N ASP A 130 -12.01 8.47 -9.23
CA ASP A 130 -12.62 8.73 -10.54
C ASP A 130 -12.71 7.45 -11.40
N GLU A 131 -11.63 6.67 -11.45
CA GLU A 131 -11.58 5.40 -12.18
C GLU A 131 -12.58 4.36 -11.63
N ILE A 132 -12.69 4.27 -10.30
CA ILE A 132 -13.63 3.36 -9.62
C ILE A 132 -15.07 3.81 -9.88
N GLU A 133 -15.37 5.10 -9.77
CA GLU A 133 -16.72 5.66 -9.97
C GLU A 133 -17.19 5.52 -11.42
N GLN A 134 -16.29 5.68 -12.39
CA GLN A 134 -16.58 5.47 -13.81
C GLN A 134 -16.64 3.99 -14.21
N GLY A 135 -16.28 3.07 -13.31
CA GLY A 135 -16.25 1.63 -13.59
C GLY A 135 -15.17 1.23 -14.59
N ILE A 136 -14.15 2.08 -14.77
CA ILE A 136 -13.00 1.84 -15.66
C ILE A 136 -11.80 1.29 -14.90
N TRP A 137 -11.85 1.25 -13.56
CA TRP A 137 -10.86 0.58 -12.72
C TRP A 137 -10.73 -0.89 -13.14
N ALA A 138 -9.74 -1.14 -14.01
CA ALA A 138 -9.34 -2.44 -14.48
C ALA A 138 -8.13 -2.92 -13.68
N ASP A 139 -7.78 -4.20 -13.89
CA ASP A 139 -6.61 -4.88 -13.35
C ASP A 139 -5.41 -3.95 -13.11
N LEU A 140 -4.72 -4.06 -11.98
CA LEU A 140 -3.63 -3.16 -11.55
C LEU A 140 -2.40 -3.17 -12.50
N ASP A 141 -2.41 -4.05 -13.51
CA ASP A 141 -1.38 -4.15 -14.55
C ASP A 141 -1.65 -3.28 -15.79
N SER A 142 -2.81 -2.60 -15.88
CA SER A 142 -3.20 -1.78 -17.06
C SER A 142 -2.67 -0.35 -17.07
#